data_AF-A0AAU9ZHB6-F1
#
_entry.id   AF-A0AAU9ZHB6-F1
#
_cell.length_a   1.000
_cell.length_b   1.000
_cell.length_c   1.000
_cell.angle_alpha   90.00
_cell.angle_beta   90.00
_cell.angle_gamma   90.00
#
_symmetry.space_group_name_H-M   'P 1'
#
loop_
_entity.id
_entity.type
_entity.pdbx_description
1 polymer ?
#
loop_
_entity_poly.entity_id
_entity_poly.type
_entity_poly.pdbx_seq_one_letter_code
_entity_poly.pdbx_strand_id
1 'polypeptide(L)'
;MGRNKKKRDGDDRRPRLVLSFDEEKRREYLTGFHKRKVERKKAAIEEIKQRLKQEQKKLREERHQEYLKMLAEREEALEEADELERLVTAKTESMQYDHPNHTVTVTTISDLDLSGARLLGLPLPEQGVLDGSQEELSSMEKPTKALPRKSKDPLLSQRISSLTATLHAHSRKKVKKKHPRRAQDSTKKPPSATRTSKTQRRRRMNGKARHSGE
;
A
#
# COMPACT_ATOMS: atom_id res chain seq x y z
N MET A 1 70.22 44.09 46.20
CA MET A 1 69.55 43.01 45.44
C MET A 1 68.04 43.29 45.35
N GLY A 2 67.62 44.16 44.43
CA GLY A 2 66.22 44.58 44.29
C GLY A 2 65.43 43.57 43.44
N ARG A 3 64.33 43.04 43.98
CA ARG A 3 63.44 42.09 43.29
C ARG A 3 62.57 42.82 42.26
N ASN A 4 62.76 42.52 40.98
CA ASN A 4 61.89 42.98 39.89
C ASN A 4 60.48 42.38 40.03
N LYS A 5 59.50 43.22 40.33
CA LYS A 5 58.08 42.85 40.42
C LYS A 5 57.50 42.83 39.00
N LYS A 6 57.36 41.64 38.40
CA LYS A 6 56.67 41.47 37.11
C LYS A 6 55.22 41.97 37.25
N LYS A 7 54.81 42.91 36.39
CA LYS A 7 53.41 43.31 36.28
C LYS A 7 52.62 42.11 35.79
N ARG A 8 51.55 41.74 36.51
CA ARG A 8 50.58 40.75 36.05
C ARG A 8 49.73 41.45 35.01
N ASP A 9 49.84 41.01 33.76
CA ASP A 9 48.95 41.43 32.68
C ASP A 9 47.54 40.95 33.01
N GLY A 10 46.75 41.86 33.59
CA GLY A 10 45.37 41.59 33.94
C GLY A 10 44.46 41.88 32.77
N ASP A 11 44.28 40.92 31.86
CA ASP A 11 43.12 40.91 30.98
C ASP A 11 42.67 39.50 30.58
N ASP A 12 42.42 38.63 31.58
CA ASP A 12 41.71 37.35 31.39
C ASP A 12 40.18 37.56 31.26
N ARG A 13 39.73 38.67 30.66
CA ARG A 13 38.31 38.89 30.39
C ARG A 13 37.98 38.23 29.06
N ARG A 14 37.05 37.27 29.10
CA ARG A 14 36.50 36.62 27.89
C ARG A 14 36.17 37.70 26.85
N PRO A 15 36.63 37.58 25.60
CA PRO A 15 36.35 38.58 24.58
C PRO A 15 34.84 38.75 24.45
N ARG A 16 34.38 40.00 24.36
CA ARG A 16 32.95 40.30 24.22
C ARG A 16 32.43 39.64 22.95
N LEU A 17 31.42 38.78 23.07
CA LEU A 17 30.76 38.16 21.92
C LEU A 17 29.99 39.24 21.16
N VAL A 18 30.56 39.72 20.06
CA VAL A 18 29.89 40.67 19.17
C VAL A 18 28.94 39.88 18.28
N LEU A 19 27.64 40.00 18.55
CA LEU A 19 26.58 39.48 17.69
C LEU A 19 26.36 40.46 16.53
N SER A 20 27.08 40.28 15.43
CA SER A 20 26.82 40.95 14.17
C SER A 20 25.77 40.16 13.38
N PHE A 21 24.69 40.83 12.97
CA PHE A 21 23.72 40.22 12.07
C PHE A 21 24.05 40.57 10.63
N ASP A 22 24.11 39.56 9.77
CA ASP A 22 24.18 39.78 8.32
C ASP A 22 22.91 40.51 7.86
N GLU A 23 23.07 41.74 7.38
CA GLU A 23 21.93 42.56 6.98
C GLU A 23 21.11 41.91 5.85
N GLU A 24 21.76 41.20 4.94
CA GLU A 24 21.09 40.51 3.83
C GLU A 24 20.20 39.38 4.34
N LYS A 25 20.71 38.52 5.24
CA LYS A 25 19.91 37.47 5.89
C LYS A 25 18.78 38.07 6.72
N ARG A 26 19.01 39.22 7.38
CA ARG A 26 17.97 39.95 8.10
C ARG A 26 16.88 40.47 7.15
N ARG A 27 17.27 41.03 6.00
CA ARG A 27 16.33 41.51 4.97
C ARG A 27 15.52 40.36 4.38
N GLU A 28 16.15 39.24 4.05
CA GLU A 28 15.44 38.03 3.60
C GLU A 28 14.54 37.44 4.68
N TYR A 29 14.96 37.48 5.94
CA TYR A 29 14.12 37.05 7.04
C TYR A 29 12.89 37.95 7.17
N LEU A 30 13.04 39.27 7.14
CA LEU A 30 11.92 40.21 7.31
C LEU A 30 11.02 40.32 6.08
N THR A 31 11.51 40.15 4.85
CA THR A 31 10.70 40.31 3.63
C THR A 31 10.28 38.96 3.03
N GLY A 32 11.04 37.90 3.28
CA GLY A 32 10.86 36.57 2.69
C GLY A 32 9.74 35.72 3.29
N PHE A 33 8.75 36.31 3.97
CA PHE A 33 7.62 35.56 4.54
C PHE A 33 6.87 34.74 3.50
N HIS A 34 6.70 35.27 2.28
CA HIS A 34 6.07 34.52 1.18
C HIS A 34 6.94 33.33 0.76
N LYS A 35 8.26 33.51 0.62
CA LYS A 35 9.23 32.44 0.32
C LYS A 35 9.08 31.31 1.36
N ARG A 36 9.19 31.61 2.66
CA ARG A 36 9.05 30.63 3.75
C ARG A 36 7.68 29.97 3.81
N LYS A 37 6.61 30.69 3.45
CA LYS A 37 5.26 30.11 3.41
C LYS A 37 5.14 29.11 2.26
N VAL A 38 5.74 29.40 1.11
CA VAL A 38 5.77 28.48 -0.03
C VAL A 38 6.67 27.29 0.26
N GLU A 39 7.85 27.49 0.83
CA GLU A 39 8.77 26.43 1.24
C GLU A 39 8.12 25.45 2.21
N ARG A 40 7.48 25.94 3.27
CA ARG A 40 6.74 25.07 4.21
C ARG A 40 5.65 24.25 3.51
N LYS A 41 4.92 24.85 2.56
CA LYS A 41 3.91 24.12 1.78
C LYS A 41 4.55 23.07 0.88
N LYS A 42 5.66 23.40 0.21
CA LYS A 42 6.39 22.46 -0.64
C LYS A 42 6.94 21.30 0.18
N ALA A 43 7.58 21.58 1.31
CA ALA A 43 8.10 20.57 2.24
C ALA A 43 7.00 19.62 2.71
N ALA A 44 5.84 20.14 3.15
CA ALA A 44 4.71 19.29 3.55
C ALA A 44 4.19 18.41 2.40
N ILE A 45 4.13 18.95 1.18
CA ILE A 45 3.71 18.18 -0.02
C ILE A 45 4.75 17.11 -0.36
N GLU A 46 6.03 17.42 -0.27
CA GLU A 46 7.13 16.49 -0.55
C GLU A 46 7.18 15.36 0.48
N GLU A 47 7.00 15.66 1.76
CA GLU A 47 6.92 14.66 2.82
C GLU A 47 5.75 13.69 2.58
N ILE A 48 4.55 14.21 2.26
CA ILE A 48 3.38 13.37 1.92
C ILE A 48 3.67 12.49 0.70
N LYS A 49 4.31 13.04 -0.35
CA LYS A 49 4.70 12.27 -1.54
C LYS A 49 5.72 11.18 -1.22
N GLN A 50 6.70 11.46 -0.36
CA GLN A 50 7.70 10.49 0.06
C GLN A 50 7.06 9.34 0.85
N ARG A 51 6.18 9.65 1.80
CA ARG A 51 5.42 8.63 2.55
C ARG A 51 4.60 7.73 1.62
N LEU A 52 3.86 8.32 0.67
CA LEU A 52 3.11 7.55 -0.34
C LEU A 52 4.00 6.63 -1.19
N LYS A 53 5.19 7.11 -1.61
CA LYS A 53 6.13 6.28 -2.37
C LYS A 53 6.69 5.13 -1.53
N GLN A 54 7.01 5.38 -0.26
CA GLN A 54 7.49 4.35 0.65
C GLN A 54 6.42 3.28 0.89
N GLU A 55 5.16 3.68 1.11
CA GLU A 55 4.04 2.74 1.25
C GLU A 55 3.85 1.89 -0.02
N GLN A 56 3.91 2.50 -1.21
CA GLN A 56 3.85 1.75 -2.47
C GLN A 56 5.02 0.79 -2.65
N LYS A 57 6.22 1.18 -2.20
CA LYS A 57 7.41 0.33 -2.27
C LYS A 57 7.26 -0.88 -1.35
N LYS A 58 6.85 -0.66 -0.10
CA LYS A 58 6.58 -1.73 0.86
C LYS A 58 5.55 -2.73 0.34
N LEU A 59 4.42 -2.24 -0.20
CA LEU A 59 3.40 -3.12 -0.78
C LEU A 59 3.93 -3.98 -1.96
N ARG A 60 4.85 -3.43 -2.76
CA ARG A 60 5.48 -4.19 -3.85
C ARG A 60 6.47 -5.23 -3.32
N GLU A 61 7.25 -4.86 -2.31
CA GLU A 61 8.19 -5.75 -1.64
C GLU A 61 7.46 -6.90 -0.93
N GLU A 62 6.39 -6.61 -0.19
CA GLU A 62 5.51 -7.61 0.44
C GLU A 62 4.95 -8.59 -0.58
N ARG A 63 4.34 -8.10 -1.67
CA ARG A 63 3.84 -8.96 -2.75
C ARG A 63 4.96 -9.81 -3.38
N HIS A 64 6.14 -9.24 -3.55
CA HIS A 64 7.27 -9.97 -4.12
C HIS A 64 7.77 -11.06 -3.16
N GLN A 65 7.83 -10.77 -1.87
CA GLN A 65 8.17 -11.75 -0.83
C GLN A 65 7.13 -12.86 -0.76
N GLU A 66 5.84 -12.53 -0.81
CA GLU A 66 4.76 -13.53 -0.88
C GLU A 66 4.92 -14.41 -2.12
N TYR A 67 5.20 -13.82 -3.28
CA TYR A 67 5.47 -14.59 -4.50
C TYR A 67 6.67 -15.53 -4.35
N LEU A 68 7.76 -15.07 -3.74
CA LEU A 68 8.93 -15.91 -3.47
C LEU A 68 8.62 -17.03 -2.47
N LYS A 69 7.80 -16.76 -1.45
CA LYS A 69 7.33 -17.80 -0.51
C LYS A 69 6.53 -18.88 -1.21
N MET A 70 5.58 -18.50 -2.07
CA MET A 70 4.80 -19.47 -2.86
C MET A 70 5.68 -20.33 -3.79
N LEU A 71 6.81 -19.80 -4.25
CA LEU A 71 7.78 -20.60 -5.02
C LEU A 71 8.56 -21.53 -4.10
N ALA A 72 9.05 -21.04 -2.96
CA ALA A 72 9.76 -21.86 -1.99
C ALA A 72 8.90 -23.00 -1.45
N GLU A 73 7.63 -22.73 -1.11
CA GLU A 73 6.66 -23.75 -0.67
C GLU A 73 6.46 -24.84 -1.73
N ARG A 74 6.51 -24.49 -3.02
CA ARG A 74 6.42 -25.47 -4.12
C ARG A 74 7.69 -26.28 -4.27
N GLU A 75 8.85 -25.66 -4.09
CA GLU A 75 10.14 -26.36 -4.13
C GLU A 75 10.26 -27.33 -2.95
N GLU A 76 9.89 -26.89 -1.75
CA GLU A 76 9.83 -27.74 -0.54
C GLU A 76 8.90 -28.93 -0.73
N ALA A 77 7.70 -28.73 -1.29
CA ALA A 77 6.79 -29.84 -1.58
C ALA A 77 7.34 -30.85 -2.60
N LEU A 78 8.17 -30.40 -3.55
CA LEU A 78 8.85 -31.31 -4.48
C LEU A 78 9.98 -32.08 -3.78
N GLU A 79 10.75 -31.41 -2.93
CA GLU A 79 11.80 -32.05 -2.13
C GLU A 79 11.21 -33.10 -1.18
N GLU A 80 10.09 -32.81 -0.50
CA GLU A 80 9.37 -33.75 0.34
C GLU A 80 8.87 -34.98 -0.46
N ALA A 81 8.38 -34.78 -1.68
CA ALA A 81 7.96 -35.87 -2.55
C ALA A 81 9.12 -36.78 -2.95
N ASP A 82 10.27 -36.18 -3.32
CA ASP A 82 11.50 -36.91 -3.64
C ASP A 82 12.02 -37.69 -2.42
N GLU A 83 11.94 -37.12 -1.21
CA GLU A 83 12.27 -37.82 0.03
C GLU A 83 11.35 -39.01 0.29
N LEU A 84 10.04 -38.86 0.04
CA LEU A 84 9.07 -39.94 0.16
C LEU A 84 9.38 -41.07 -0.83
N GLU A 85 9.70 -40.74 -2.08
CA GLU A 85 10.09 -41.73 -3.10
C GLU A 85 11.35 -42.50 -2.67
N ARG A 86 12.36 -41.80 -2.12
CA ARG A 86 13.57 -42.45 -1.57
C ARG A 86 13.23 -43.38 -0.42
N LEU A 87 12.33 -43.00 0.48
CA LEU A 87 11.88 -43.87 1.58
C LEU A 87 11.09 -45.08 1.08
N VAL A 88 10.22 -44.90 0.08
CA VAL A 88 9.45 -45.99 -0.54
C VAL A 88 10.38 -46.95 -1.26
N THR A 89 11.31 -46.44 -2.07
CA THR A 89 12.32 -47.26 -2.78
C THR A 89 13.26 -47.98 -1.81
N ALA A 90 13.67 -47.34 -0.72
CA ALA A 90 14.46 -47.99 0.32
C ALA A 90 13.70 -49.11 1.06
N LYS A 91 12.37 -48.99 1.22
CA LYS A 91 11.53 -50.01 1.87
C LYS A 91 11.05 -51.11 0.92
N THR A 92 11.04 -50.85 -0.39
CA THR A 92 10.55 -51.79 -1.40
C THR A 92 11.70 -52.66 -1.88
N GLU A 93 11.73 -53.89 -1.39
CA GLU A 93 12.62 -54.91 -1.93
C GLU A 93 11.97 -55.50 -3.18
N SER A 94 12.52 -55.15 -4.36
CA SER A 94 12.12 -55.75 -5.64
C SER A 94 13.05 -56.91 -5.99
N MET A 95 12.50 -58.11 -6.09
CA MET A 95 13.22 -59.30 -6.53
C MET A 95 12.83 -59.64 -7.97
N GLN A 96 13.83 -59.75 -8.85
CA GLN A 96 13.63 -60.14 -10.24
C GLN A 96 13.96 -61.63 -10.40
N TYR A 97 12.98 -62.40 -10.85
CA TYR A 97 13.12 -63.82 -11.13
C TYR A 97 13.07 -64.06 -12.64
N ASP A 98 14.14 -64.63 -13.18
CA ASP A 98 14.23 -64.92 -14.60
C ASP A 98 13.72 -66.33 -14.89
N HIS A 99 12.73 -66.42 -15.78
CA HIS A 99 12.09 -67.67 -16.18
C HIS A 99 12.39 -67.90 -17.67
N PRO A 100 12.41 -69.15 -18.15
CA PRO A 100 12.91 -69.47 -19.50
C PRO A 100 12.19 -68.76 -20.67
N ASN A 101 10.97 -68.24 -20.47
CA ASN A 101 10.20 -67.53 -21.51
C ASN A 101 9.76 -66.11 -21.12
N HIS A 102 10.07 -65.64 -19.90
CA HIS A 102 9.65 -64.33 -19.40
C HIS A 102 10.40 -63.99 -18.11
N THR A 103 10.37 -62.72 -17.71
CA THR A 103 10.97 -62.28 -16.45
C THR A 103 9.87 -61.73 -15.55
N VAL A 104 9.83 -62.19 -14.29
CA VAL A 104 8.84 -61.77 -13.29
C VAL A 104 9.54 -60.91 -12.25
N THR A 105 9.06 -59.68 -12.05
CA THR A 105 9.52 -58.82 -10.95
C THR A 105 8.49 -58.84 -9.84
N VAL A 106 8.88 -59.33 -8.66
CA VAL A 106 8.05 -59.35 -7.46
C VAL A 106 8.51 -58.22 -6.55
N THR A 107 7.67 -57.20 -6.41
CA THR A 107 7.91 -56.07 -5.52
C THR A 107 7.15 -56.31 -4.22
N THR A 108 7.90 -56.49 -3.12
CA THR A 108 7.27 -56.62 -1.80
C THR A 108 6.94 -55.24 -1.25
N ILE A 109 5.66 -55.03 -0.92
CA ILE A 109 5.17 -53.83 -0.25
C ILE A 109 4.85 -54.28 1.17
N SER A 110 5.60 -53.83 2.17
CA SER A 110 5.41 -54.25 3.57
C SER A 110 3.97 -53.96 4.03
N ASP A 111 3.38 -54.94 4.72
CA ASP A 111 2.05 -54.97 5.36
C ASP A 111 0.90 -54.33 4.54
N LEU A 112 0.88 -54.55 3.23
CA LEU A 112 -0.30 -54.25 2.43
C LEU A 112 -1.40 -55.26 2.80
N ASP A 113 -2.22 -54.91 3.79
CA ASP A 113 -3.38 -55.69 4.21
C ASP A 113 -4.43 -55.69 3.07
N LEU A 114 -4.33 -56.68 2.19
CA LEU A 114 -5.29 -56.95 1.12
C LEU A 114 -6.60 -57.54 1.67
N SER A 115 -6.66 -57.89 2.96
CA SER A 115 -7.95 -58.08 3.59
C SER A 115 -8.63 -56.71 3.53
N GLY A 116 -9.75 -56.61 2.84
CA GLY A 116 -10.50 -55.35 2.69
C GLY A 116 -10.98 -54.74 4.01
N ALA A 117 -10.49 -55.19 5.18
CA ALA A 117 -10.81 -54.70 6.51
C ALA A 117 -10.58 -53.19 6.66
N ARG A 118 -9.50 -52.64 6.09
CA ARG A 118 -9.25 -51.19 6.07
C ARG A 118 -10.26 -50.43 5.19
N LEU A 119 -10.69 -51.03 4.07
CA LEU A 119 -11.70 -50.48 3.17
C LEU A 119 -13.13 -50.58 3.74
N LEU A 120 -13.36 -51.55 4.64
CA LEU A 120 -14.64 -51.83 5.30
C LEU A 120 -14.81 -51.10 6.65
N GLY A 121 -13.82 -50.30 7.09
CA GLY A 121 -13.92 -49.46 8.28
C GLY A 121 -14.03 -50.22 9.60
N LEU A 122 -13.52 -51.46 9.68
CA LEU A 122 -13.49 -52.22 10.92
C LEU A 122 -12.34 -51.75 11.83
N PRO A 123 -12.53 -51.69 13.16
CA PRO A 123 -11.51 -51.19 14.07
C PRO A 123 -10.33 -52.15 14.16
N LEU A 124 -9.13 -51.63 13.91
CA LEU A 124 -7.85 -52.31 14.13
C LEU A 124 -7.59 -52.45 15.64
N PRO A 125 -6.99 -53.56 16.13
CA PRO A 125 -6.50 -53.61 17.49
C PRO A 125 -5.32 -52.62 17.64
N GLU A 126 -5.61 -51.51 18.32
CA GLU A 126 -4.74 -50.59 19.06
C GLU A 126 -3.22 -50.81 18.95
N GLN A 127 -2.56 -50.05 18.07
CA GLN A 127 -1.21 -49.54 18.34
C GLN A 127 -0.86 -48.30 17.47
N GLY A 128 -0.93 -47.11 18.08
CA GLY A 128 0.04 -46.02 17.87
C GLY A 128 -0.11 -45.02 16.70
N VAL A 129 -0.68 -43.85 17.03
CA VAL A 129 -0.30 -42.46 16.61
C VAL A 129 -0.30 -42.02 15.12
N LEU A 130 -0.98 -40.88 14.89
CA LEU A 130 -0.75 -39.79 13.91
C LEU A 130 -1.71 -39.66 12.69
N ASP A 131 -2.73 -38.82 12.89
CA ASP A 131 -3.12 -37.58 12.18
C ASP A 131 -2.88 -37.36 10.66
N GLY A 132 -3.84 -36.66 10.03
CA GLY A 132 -3.70 -35.92 8.76
C GLY A 132 -4.17 -36.62 7.49
N SER A 133 -5.43 -36.42 7.05
CA SER A 133 -5.84 -35.41 6.06
C SER A 133 -5.53 -35.77 4.59
N GLN A 134 -6.59 -36.18 3.89
CA GLN A 134 -6.61 -36.56 2.47
C GLN A 134 -6.83 -35.30 1.61
N GLU A 135 -5.87 -35.02 0.72
CA GLU A 135 -6.06 -34.19 -0.47
C GLU A 135 -6.65 -35.02 -1.62
N GLU A 136 -7.46 -34.41 -2.48
CA GLU A 136 -7.71 -34.87 -3.84
C GLU A 136 -7.94 -33.63 -4.73
N LEU A 137 -6.96 -33.32 -5.58
CA LEU A 137 -7.02 -32.33 -6.65
C LEU A 137 -7.02 -33.08 -8.01
N SER A 138 -8.12 -33.01 -8.75
CA SER A 138 -8.15 -33.43 -10.15
C SER A 138 -7.72 -32.28 -11.07
N SER A 139 -6.65 -32.51 -11.82
CA SER A 139 -6.03 -31.58 -12.78
C SER A 139 -6.57 -31.79 -14.20
N MET A 140 -6.94 -30.70 -14.88
CA MET A 140 -7.00 -30.61 -16.35
C MET A 140 -6.81 -29.15 -16.76
N GLU A 141 -5.64 -28.81 -17.32
CA GLU A 141 -5.34 -27.50 -17.91
C GLU A 141 -5.28 -27.57 -19.44
N LYS A 142 -5.87 -26.57 -20.12
CA LYS A 142 -5.59 -26.14 -21.51
C LYS A 142 -5.81 -24.61 -21.64
N PRO A 143 -5.25 -23.94 -22.67
CA PRO A 143 -4.44 -22.73 -22.50
C PRO A 143 -5.22 -21.41 -22.56
N THR A 144 -4.80 -20.44 -21.74
CA THR A 144 -5.39 -19.10 -21.67
C THR A 144 -4.78 -18.15 -22.71
N LYS A 145 -5.59 -17.71 -23.67
CA LYS A 145 -5.34 -16.51 -24.48
C LYS A 145 -5.47 -15.25 -23.61
N ALA A 146 -4.48 -14.36 -23.68
CA ALA A 146 -4.45 -13.11 -22.93
C ALA A 146 -5.66 -12.20 -23.27
N LEU A 147 -6.42 -11.80 -22.24
CA LEU A 147 -7.60 -10.93 -22.36
C LEU A 147 -7.21 -9.43 -22.40
N PRO A 148 -7.96 -8.59 -23.13
CA PRO A 148 -7.68 -7.16 -23.26
C PRO A 148 -7.83 -6.39 -21.94
N ARG A 149 -6.82 -5.57 -21.60
CA ARG A 149 -6.76 -4.68 -20.42
C ARG A 149 -7.65 -3.43 -20.55
N LYS A 150 -8.95 -3.65 -20.70
CA LYS A 150 -9.97 -2.60 -20.52
C LYS A 150 -10.97 -3.22 -19.55
N SER A 151 -11.11 -2.66 -18.36
CA SER A 151 -12.10 -3.12 -17.38
C SER A 151 -13.47 -3.01 -18.04
N LYS A 152 -14.00 -4.13 -18.54
CA LYS A 152 -15.43 -4.23 -18.83
C LYS A 152 -16.14 -3.94 -17.51
N ASP A 153 -17.21 -3.15 -17.57
CA ASP A 153 -18.01 -2.87 -16.39
C ASP A 153 -18.27 -4.21 -15.68
N PRO A 154 -17.95 -4.33 -14.38
CA PRO A 154 -18.18 -5.57 -13.67
C PRO A 154 -19.64 -5.95 -13.91
N LEU A 155 -19.90 -7.23 -14.19
CA LEU A 155 -21.25 -7.75 -14.43
C LEU A 155 -22.06 -7.63 -13.13
N LEU A 156 -22.46 -6.40 -12.81
CA LEU A 156 -23.20 -6.01 -11.64
C LEU A 156 -24.64 -5.77 -12.09
N SER A 157 -25.58 -6.36 -11.36
CA SER A 157 -26.99 -6.12 -11.62
C SER A 157 -27.29 -4.62 -11.57
N GLN A 158 -28.29 -4.17 -12.35
CA GLN A 158 -28.70 -2.76 -12.41
C GLN A 158 -28.97 -2.16 -11.01
N ARG A 159 -29.45 -2.99 -10.08
CA ARG A 159 -29.66 -2.64 -8.67
C ARG A 159 -28.34 -2.34 -7.94
N ILE A 160 -27.30 -3.14 -8.15
CA ILE A 160 -25.99 -2.91 -7.52
C ILE A 160 -25.30 -1.68 -8.15
N SER A 161 -25.39 -1.51 -9.47
CA SER A 161 -24.80 -0.36 -10.17
C SER A 161 -25.44 0.97 -9.78
N SER A 162 -26.77 1.01 -9.61
CA SER A 162 -27.47 2.21 -9.16
C SER A 162 -27.19 2.56 -7.70
N LEU A 163 -27.12 1.55 -6.82
CA LEU A 163 -26.79 1.75 -5.41
C LEU A 163 -25.35 2.27 -5.23
N THR A 164 -24.38 1.67 -5.92
CA THR A 164 -22.98 2.10 -5.86
C THR A 164 -22.79 3.52 -6.41
N ALA A 165 -23.42 3.85 -7.54
CA ALA A 165 -23.42 5.22 -8.08
C ALA A 165 -24.00 6.24 -7.09
N THR A 166 -25.09 5.89 -6.41
CA THR A 166 -25.75 6.74 -5.40
C THR A 166 -24.84 6.95 -4.19
N LEU A 167 -24.25 5.87 -3.65
CA LEU A 167 -23.30 5.93 -2.53
C LEU A 167 -22.08 6.82 -2.86
N HIS A 168 -21.51 6.68 -4.06
CA HIS A 168 -20.39 7.52 -4.50
C HIS A 168 -20.79 8.99 -4.72
N ALA A 169 -22.04 9.27 -5.12
CA ALA A 169 -22.55 10.63 -5.25
C ALA A 169 -22.74 11.32 -3.88
N HIS A 170 -23.16 10.57 -2.85
CA HIS A 170 -23.33 11.09 -1.49
C HIS A 170 -22.00 11.28 -0.75
N SER A 171 -21.02 10.40 -0.96
CA SER A 171 -19.70 10.54 -0.31
C SER A 171 -18.91 11.76 -0.82
N ARG A 172 -19.06 12.11 -2.10
CA ARG A 172 -18.42 13.29 -2.70
C ARG A 172 -18.97 14.63 -2.19
N LYS A 173 -20.19 14.67 -1.64
CA LYS A 173 -20.84 15.91 -1.17
C LYS A 173 -20.29 16.45 0.17
N LYS A 174 -19.40 15.71 0.86
CA LYS A 174 -18.85 16.11 2.17
C LYS A 174 -17.50 16.84 2.10
N VAL A 175 -16.83 16.87 0.95
CA VAL A 175 -15.65 17.73 0.75
C VAL A 175 -16.11 18.95 -0.02
N LYS A 176 -16.09 20.15 0.59
CA LYS A 176 -16.29 21.42 -0.12
C LYS A 176 -15.15 21.63 -1.14
N LYS A 177 -15.21 20.92 -2.26
CA LYS A 177 -14.38 21.16 -3.42
C LYS A 177 -14.83 22.50 -4.01
N LYS A 178 -13.97 23.51 -3.94
CA LYS A 178 -14.23 24.79 -4.61
C LYS A 178 -14.30 24.51 -6.11
N HIS A 179 -15.49 24.65 -6.69
CA HIS A 179 -15.63 24.64 -8.14
C HIS A 179 -14.81 25.79 -8.74
N PRO A 180 -13.95 25.56 -9.75
CA PRO A 180 -13.50 26.65 -10.61
C PRO A 180 -14.75 27.18 -11.33
N ARG A 181 -15.10 28.43 -11.08
CA ARG A 181 -16.20 29.09 -11.80
C ARG A 181 -15.77 29.21 -13.26
N ARG A 182 -16.39 28.39 -14.11
CA ARG A 182 -16.47 28.62 -15.55
C ARG A 182 -17.30 29.89 -15.71
N ALA A 183 -16.66 30.97 -16.14
CA ALA A 183 -17.37 32.18 -16.54
C ALA A 183 -18.22 31.82 -17.76
N GLN A 184 -19.54 32.03 -17.68
CA GLN A 184 -20.40 32.41 -18.78
C GLN A 184 -21.71 32.99 -18.23
N ASP A 185 -22.25 33.89 -19.02
CA ASP A 185 -23.07 35.04 -18.65
C ASP A 185 -24.54 34.76 -18.39
N SER A 186 -25.17 35.78 -17.80
CA SER A 186 -26.60 36.10 -17.86
C SER A 186 -27.59 35.14 -17.20
N THR A 187 -28.04 35.50 -16.00
CA THR A 187 -29.47 35.77 -15.70
C THR A 187 -29.57 36.20 -14.23
N LYS A 188 -30.02 37.43 -14.03
CA LYS A 188 -30.13 38.09 -12.73
C LYS A 188 -31.25 37.39 -11.93
N LYS A 189 -30.93 36.78 -10.78
CA LYS A 189 -31.93 36.49 -9.74
C LYS A 189 -32.16 37.75 -8.90
N PRO A 190 -33.40 38.12 -8.55
CA PRO A 190 -33.65 39.31 -7.73
C PRO A 190 -33.09 39.08 -6.31
N PRO A 191 -32.51 40.12 -5.67
CA PRO A 191 -32.06 40.00 -4.29
C PRO A 191 -33.27 39.88 -3.36
N SER A 192 -33.21 38.93 -2.42
CA SER A 192 -34.14 38.83 -1.29
C SER A 192 -34.24 40.18 -0.56
N ALA A 193 -35.45 40.59 -0.18
CA ALA A 193 -35.81 41.90 0.37
C ALA A 193 -34.96 42.41 1.56
N THR A 194 -34.16 41.55 2.19
CA THR A 194 -33.36 41.87 3.38
C THR A 194 -31.85 42.05 3.12
N ARG A 195 -31.35 41.88 1.89
CA ARG A 195 -29.90 41.96 1.60
C ARG A 195 -29.56 43.10 0.63
N THR A 196 -29.24 44.27 1.17
CA THR A 196 -28.65 45.36 0.38
C THR A 196 -27.30 44.93 -0.17
N SER A 197 -27.03 45.18 -1.46
CA SER A 197 -25.75 44.82 -2.08
C SER A 197 -24.58 45.63 -1.48
N LYS A 198 -23.36 45.09 -1.53
CA LYS A 198 -22.14 45.78 -1.04
C LYS A 198 -21.97 47.16 -1.68
N THR A 199 -22.38 47.31 -2.94
CA THR A 199 -22.37 48.57 -3.69
C THR A 199 -23.42 49.55 -3.18
N GLN A 200 -24.62 49.07 -2.83
CA GLN A 200 -25.70 49.88 -2.25
C GLN A 200 -25.34 50.39 -0.85
N ARG A 201 -24.70 49.55 -0.02
CA ARG A 201 -24.18 49.97 1.30
C ARG A 201 -23.10 51.06 1.15
N ARG A 202 -22.19 50.93 0.17
CA ARG A 202 -21.17 51.96 -0.11
C ARG A 202 -21.77 53.27 -0.61
N ARG A 203 -22.82 53.24 -1.44
CA ARG A 203 -23.52 54.46 -1.87
C ARG A 203 -24.19 55.19 -0.71
N ARG A 204 -24.81 54.45 0.22
CA ARG A 204 -25.43 55.03 1.43
C ARG A 204 -24.40 55.64 2.38
N MET A 205 -23.26 55.00 2.56
CA MET A 205 -22.20 55.50 3.46
C MET A 205 -21.41 56.68 2.87
N ASN A 206 -21.26 56.75 1.54
CA ASN A 206 -20.36 57.71 0.90
C ASN A 206 -21.10 58.88 0.22
N GLY A 207 -22.42 59.01 0.40
CA GLY A 207 -23.23 60.19 0.02
C GLY A 207 -23.23 60.62 -1.45
N LYS A 208 -22.55 59.91 -2.35
CA LYS A 208 -22.40 60.34 -3.76
C LYS A 208 -23.55 59.81 -4.60
N ALA A 209 -24.68 60.52 -4.53
CA ALA A 209 -25.67 60.51 -5.58
C ALA A 209 -25.01 61.08 -6.85
N ARG A 210 -24.86 60.26 -7.89
CA ARG A 210 -24.60 60.81 -9.22
C ARG A 210 -25.92 61.41 -9.69
N HIS A 211 -25.97 62.74 -9.75
CA HIS A 211 -26.95 63.47 -10.53
C HIS A 211 -26.92 62.92 -11.95
N SER A 212 -27.99 62.29 -12.40
CA SER A 212 -28.29 62.17 -13.83
C SER A 212 -28.86 63.52 -14.24
N GLY A 213 -28.10 64.25 -15.06
CA GLY A 213 -28.64 65.38 -15.81
C GLY A 213 -29.44 64.84 -16.99
N GLU A 214 -30.66 65.37 -17.14
CA GLU A 214 -31.30 65.53 -18.44
C GLU A 214 -30.57 66.59 -19.26
#